data_AF-A0A0P0VC15-F1
#
_entry.id   AF-A0A0P0VC15-F1
#
_cell.length_a   1.000
_cell.length_b   1.000
_cell.length_c   1.000
_cell.angle_alpha   90.00
_cell.angle_beta   90.00
_cell.angle_gamma   90.00
#
_symmetry.space_group_name_H-M   'P 1'
#
loop_
_entity.id
_entity.type
_entity.pdbx_description
1 polymer ?
#
loop_
_entity_poly.entity_id
_entity_poly.type
_entity_poly.pdbx_seq_one_letter_code
_entity_poly.pdbx_strand_id
1 'polypeptide(L)'
;MNPYDLRYADPSSYRDRRSDLAGAPVLAASAPAAANPYAAAYAPAPAAPVAPAGGDFSRFGGRGRGGGAGGGGWGRGGGGGGGAGGYRGGGGRGGGRDALDSLSLPKPDFRSLIPFEKNFYVECPAVQAMSDMDVSQYRRQRDITVEGHDVPKPVRYFQEANFPDYCMQAIAKSGFVEPTPIQSQGWPMALKGRDMIGIAQTGSGKTLSYLLPGLVHVGAQPRLEQGDGPIVLILAPTRELAVQIQQESGKFGSYSRTRSTCIYGGAPKGPQIRDLRRGVEIVIATPGRLIDMLEGGHTNLRRVTYLVLDEADRMLDMGFEPQIRKIVAQIRPDRQTLYWSATWPREVESLARQFLQNPYKVIIGSPDLKANHSIQQIIEVISEHEKYPRLSKLLSDLMDGSRILIFFQTKKDCDKVTRQLRMDGWPALSIHGDKAQAERDYVLAEFKSGKSPIMAATDVAARGLGMVTCLKIRIRL
;
A
#
# COMPACT_ATOMS: atom_id res chain seq x y z
N MET A 1 -10.56 5.31 -39.64
CA MET A 1 -9.94 4.00 -39.90
C MET A 1 -10.84 3.19 -40.82
N ASN A 2 -10.26 2.48 -41.80
CA ASN A 2 -10.94 1.69 -42.83
C ASN A 2 -11.43 0.33 -42.24
N PRO A 3 -12.71 -0.07 -42.39
CA PRO A 3 -13.33 -1.16 -41.63
C PRO A 3 -13.11 -2.61 -42.15
N TYR A 4 -12.14 -2.88 -43.04
CA TYR A 4 -11.99 -4.22 -43.66
C TYR A 4 -10.67 -4.95 -43.42
N ASP A 5 -9.90 -4.61 -42.38
CA ASP A 5 -8.65 -5.32 -42.08
C ASP A 5 -8.88 -6.49 -41.10
N LEU A 6 -9.10 -7.70 -41.64
CA LEU A 6 -9.40 -8.93 -40.90
C LEU A 6 -8.15 -9.65 -40.32
N ARG A 7 -7.00 -8.99 -40.21
CA ARG A 7 -5.74 -9.60 -39.72
C ARG A 7 -5.68 -9.92 -38.21
N TYR A 8 -6.79 -9.78 -37.48
CA TYR A 8 -6.85 -9.97 -36.03
C TYR A 8 -7.84 -11.05 -35.54
N ALA A 9 -8.38 -11.87 -36.44
CA ALA A 9 -9.48 -12.77 -36.08
C ALA A 9 -9.09 -14.23 -35.72
N ASP A 10 -7.84 -14.67 -35.87
CA ASP A 10 -7.47 -16.10 -35.65
C ASP A 10 -6.42 -16.34 -34.52
N PRO A 11 -6.78 -17.07 -33.44
CA PRO A 11 -5.89 -17.53 -32.37
C PRO A 11 -4.78 -18.50 -32.80
N SER A 12 -4.87 -19.20 -33.94
CA SER A 12 -3.83 -20.16 -34.39
C SER A 12 -2.55 -19.46 -34.85
N SER A 13 -2.63 -18.19 -35.25
CA SER A 13 -1.52 -17.42 -35.84
C SER A 13 -0.40 -17.06 -34.85
N TYR A 14 -0.49 -17.50 -33.59
CA TYR A 14 0.49 -17.18 -32.54
C TYR A 14 1.62 -18.22 -32.40
N ARG A 15 1.44 -19.46 -32.86
CA ARG A 15 2.49 -20.50 -32.78
C ARG A 15 3.58 -20.35 -33.84
N ASP A 16 3.22 -19.91 -35.04
CA ASP A 16 4.17 -19.76 -36.16
C ASP A 16 5.02 -18.48 -36.08
N ARG A 17 4.72 -17.55 -35.17
CA ARG A 17 5.54 -16.34 -34.96
C ARG A 17 6.79 -16.55 -34.09
N ARG A 18 7.06 -17.79 -33.68
CA ARG A 18 8.25 -18.14 -32.88
C ARG A 18 9.44 -18.59 -33.73
N SER A 19 9.24 -18.91 -35.01
CA SER A 19 10.31 -19.36 -35.92
C SER A 19 11.06 -18.22 -36.61
N ASP A 20 10.46 -17.03 -36.71
CA ASP A 20 11.01 -15.93 -37.53
C ASP A 20 12.00 -15.02 -36.77
N LEU A 21 12.27 -15.34 -35.49
CA LEU A 21 13.29 -14.67 -34.66
C LEU A 21 14.62 -15.45 -34.56
N ALA A 22 14.76 -16.56 -35.29
CA ALA A 22 16.02 -17.29 -35.42
C ALA A 22 16.78 -16.85 -36.67
N GLY A 23 17.32 -15.63 -36.64
CA GLY A 23 18.15 -15.08 -37.72
C GLY A 23 18.98 -13.90 -37.23
N ALA A 24 20.09 -14.20 -36.55
CA ALA A 24 21.05 -13.18 -36.13
C ALA A 24 21.79 -12.60 -37.36
N PRO A 25 21.87 -11.27 -37.55
CA PRO A 25 22.86 -10.70 -38.44
C PRO A 25 24.21 -10.66 -37.70
N VAL A 26 25.22 -11.25 -38.34
CA VAL A 26 26.62 -11.15 -37.93
C VAL A 26 27.07 -9.70 -38.14
N LEU A 27 27.37 -8.99 -37.05
CA LEU A 27 28.02 -7.68 -37.09
C LEU A 27 29.39 -7.74 -36.43
N ALA A 28 30.35 -7.16 -37.15
CA ALA A 28 31.78 -7.18 -36.92
C ALA A 28 32.22 -6.57 -35.58
N ALA A 29 33.36 -7.05 -35.10
CA ALA A 29 33.98 -6.67 -33.84
C ALA A 29 34.17 -5.14 -33.70
N SER A 30 33.68 -4.59 -32.59
CA SER A 30 34.06 -3.27 -32.09
C SER A 30 34.24 -3.31 -30.56
N ALA A 31 35.15 -2.45 -30.10
CA ALA A 31 35.89 -2.38 -28.83
C ALA A 31 35.09 -2.57 -27.52
N PRO A 32 35.75 -2.94 -26.40
CA PRO A 32 35.06 -3.38 -25.19
C PRO A 32 34.26 -2.24 -24.54
N ALA A 33 33.00 -2.53 -24.22
CA ALA A 33 32.09 -1.66 -23.49
C ALA A 33 32.62 -1.36 -22.08
N ALA A 34 32.54 -0.09 -21.68
CA ALA A 34 32.86 0.36 -20.34
C ALA A 34 32.00 -0.37 -19.30
N ALA A 35 32.65 -0.92 -18.28
CA ALA A 35 32.05 -1.66 -17.20
C ALA A 35 31.06 -0.80 -16.38
N ASN A 36 29.96 -1.44 -15.97
CA ASN A 36 29.00 -0.93 -15.00
C ASN A 36 29.72 -0.54 -13.68
N PRO A 37 29.69 0.73 -13.23
CA PRO A 37 30.42 1.17 -12.04
C PRO A 37 29.87 0.61 -10.71
N TYR A 38 28.79 -0.18 -10.71
CA TYR A 38 28.23 -0.80 -9.51
C TYR A 38 28.51 -2.31 -9.38
N ALA A 39 29.38 -2.88 -10.23
CA ALA A 39 29.71 -4.30 -10.24
C ALA A 39 31.07 -4.65 -9.57
N ALA A 40 31.52 -3.88 -8.56
CA ALA A 40 32.77 -4.18 -7.85
C ALA A 40 32.52 -4.97 -6.55
N ALA A 41 33.15 -6.14 -6.49
CA ALA A 41 33.12 -7.12 -5.43
C ALA A 41 33.62 -6.59 -4.07
N TYR A 42 32.91 -6.95 -3.01
CA TYR A 42 33.38 -6.83 -1.63
C TYR A 42 34.41 -7.94 -1.37
N ALA A 43 35.70 -7.60 -1.33
CA ALA A 43 36.75 -8.45 -0.76
C ALA A 43 36.86 -8.15 0.75
N PRO A 44 36.88 -9.16 1.65
CA PRO A 44 37.05 -8.91 3.07
C PRO A 44 38.49 -8.51 3.39
N ALA A 45 38.65 -7.49 4.23
CA ALA A 45 39.94 -7.04 4.75
C ALA A 45 40.58 -8.08 5.69
N PRO A 46 41.93 -8.15 5.78
CA PRO A 46 42.64 -9.21 6.51
C PRO A 46 42.55 -9.02 8.03
N ALA A 47 42.41 -10.15 8.75
CA ALA A 47 42.44 -10.21 10.20
C ALA A 47 43.84 -9.94 10.75
N ALA A 48 43.92 -9.16 11.83
CA ALA A 48 45.14 -8.95 12.60
C ALA A 48 45.49 -10.21 13.45
N PRO A 49 46.78 -10.46 13.74
CA PRO A 49 47.25 -11.74 14.27
C PRO A 49 46.98 -11.91 15.77
N VAL A 50 46.54 -13.12 16.15
CA VAL A 50 46.48 -13.57 17.55
C VAL A 50 47.67 -14.50 17.78
N ALA A 51 48.51 -14.17 18.76
CA ALA A 51 49.64 -15.00 19.20
C ALA A 51 49.18 -16.19 20.07
N PRO A 52 49.88 -17.34 20.07
CA PRO A 52 49.48 -18.53 20.81
C PRO A 52 50.27 -18.73 22.11
N ALA A 53 49.59 -19.21 23.15
CA ALA A 53 50.11 -20.00 24.27
C ALA A 53 48.89 -20.70 24.89
N GLY A 54 48.81 -22.00 25.17
CA GLY A 54 49.83 -23.03 25.38
C GLY A 54 49.56 -23.67 26.76
N GLY A 55 49.28 -24.98 26.80
CA GLY A 55 49.30 -25.83 28.00
C GLY A 55 47.98 -25.89 28.79
N ASP A 56 47.16 -26.93 28.66
CA ASP A 56 47.27 -28.26 29.30
C ASP A 56 46.93 -28.22 30.80
N PHE A 57 45.83 -28.89 31.20
CA PHE A 57 45.81 -29.84 32.31
C PHE A 57 44.46 -30.54 32.41
N SER A 58 44.56 -31.79 32.81
CA SER A 58 43.63 -32.89 32.62
C SER A 58 42.65 -33.07 33.79
N ARG A 59 41.63 -33.91 33.53
CA ARG A 59 40.93 -34.83 34.47
C ARG A 59 40.18 -34.22 35.66
N PHE A 60 38.88 -34.51 35.76
CA PHE A 60 38.28 -35.64 36.48
C PHE A 60 36.76 -35.58 36.25
N GLY A 61 36.11 -36.67 35.79
CA GLY A 61 35.26 -37.52 36.65
C GLY A 61 33.96 -36.80 37.03
N GLY A 62 32.76 -37.14 36.54
CA GLY A 62 32.16 -38.46 36.44
C GLY A 62 30.84 -38.46 37.23
N ARG A 63 29.85 -39.25 36.76
CA ARG A 63 28.49 -39.52 37.33
C ARG A 63 27.42 -38.46 36.99
N GLY A 64 26.26 -38.77 36.39
CA GLY A 64 25.62 -40.05 36.08
C GLY A 64 24.60 -40.48 37.13
N ARG A 65 23.31 -40.15 36.90
CA ARG A 65 22.03 -40.84 37.25
C ARG A 65 20.90 -39.78 37.22
N GLY A 66 19.83 -39.91 36.43
CA GLY A 66 18.79 -40.95 36.50
C GLY A 66 17.88 -40.61 37.68
N GLY A 67 16.66 -40.10 37.54
CA GLY A 67 15.51 -40.63 36.79
C GLY A 67 14.43 -40.97 37.83
N GLY A 68 13.16 -40.60 37.60
CA GLY A 68 12.07 -41.02 38.49
C GLY A 68 10.81 -40.15 38.42
N ALA A 69 9.72 -40.78 37.96
CA ALA A 69 8.37 -40.24 37.79
C ALA A 69 7.45 -40.61 38.99
N GLY A 70 6.26 -40.01 39.00
CA GLY A 70 5.10 -40.37 39.83
C GLY A 70 4.73 -39.28 40.85
N GLY A 71 3.49 -38.85 41.06
CA GLY A 71 2.18 -39.31 40.63
C GLY A 71 1.17 -39.07 41.77
N GLY A 72 0.05 -38.38 41.47
CA GLY A 72 -1.25 -38.48 42.16
C GLY A 72 -1.45 -37.82 43.54
N GLY A 73 -2.63 -37.21 43.74
CA GLY A 73 -3.16 -36.91 45.08
C GLY A 73 -4.20 -35.79 45.15
N TRP A 74 -5.47 -36.17 45.29
CA TRP A 74 -6.64 -35.31 45.46
C TRP A 74 -6.77 -34.73 46.88
N GLY A 75 -7.40 -33.57 47.04
CA GLY A 75 -7.81 -33.03 48.34
C GLY A 75 -8.88 -31.94 48.22
N ARG A 76 -10.03 -32.17 48.85
CA ARG A 76 -11.27 -31.36 48.82
C ARG A 76 -11.49 -30.70 50.19
N GLY A 77 -12.09 -29.52 50.21
CA GLY A 77 -12.63 -28.83 51.41
C GLY A 77 -12.01 -27.43 51.57
N GLY A 78 -12.71 -26.33 51.83
CA GLY A 78 -14.10 -26.10 52.20
C GLY A 78 -14.15 -24.97 53.24
N GLY A 79 -14.82 -23.85 52.94
CA GLY A 79 -15.42 -22.95 53.94
C GLY A 79 -14.71 -21.64 54.32
N GLY A 80 -15.37 -20.50 54.02
CA GLY A 80 -15.76 -19.54 55.07
C GLY A 80 -15.09 -18.16 55.12
N GLY A 81 -15.92 -17.11 54.96
CA GLY A 81 -15.69 -15.72 55.45
C GLY A 81 -14.92 -14.83 54.46
N GLY A 82 -15.43 -13.70 53.96
CA GLY A 82 -16.20 -12.66 54.62
C GLY A 82 -15.38 -11.37 54.52
N GLY A 83 -15.77 -10.42 53.67
CA GLY A 83 -15.00 -9.20 53.45
C GLY A 83 -15.61 -8.28 52.40
N ALA A 84 -16.63 -7.54 52.81
CA ALA A 84 -17.21 -6.45 52.04
C ALA A 84 -16.18 -5.32 51.85
N GLY A 85 -15.99 -4.88 50.60
CA GLY A 85 -15.19 -3.72 50.24
C GLY A 85 -15.71 -3.13 48.95
N GLY A 86 -16.63 -2.16 49.07
CA GLY A 86 -17.28 -1.51 47.94
C GLY A 86 -16.30 -0.69 47.09
N TYR A 87 -16.30 -0.95 45.79
CA TYR A 87 -15.76 -0.02 44.80
C TYR A 87 -16.92 0.69 44.09
N ARG A 88 -17.05 1.97 44.43
CA ARG A 88 -17.88 2.97 43.77
C ARG A 88 -17.50 3.10 42.30
N GLY A 89 -18.54 3.37 41.51
CA GLY A 89 -18.58 3.74 40.11
C GLY A 89 -17.38 4.51 39.54
N GLY A 90 -17.06 4.14 38.30
CA GLY A 90 -16.23 4.89 37.37
C GLY A 90 -16.62 4.52 35.94
N GLY A 91 -17.75 5.03 35.48
CA GLY A 91 -18.15 4.95 34.07
C GLY A 91 -17.16 5.73 33.20
N GLY A 92 -16.31 5.01 32.46
CA GLY A 92 -15.39 5.59 31.47
C GLY A 92 -15.94 5.45 30.07
N ARG A 93 -16.55 6.54 29.59
CA ARG A 93 -17.12 6.72 28.25
C ARG A 93 -16.12 6.41 27.13
N GLY A 94 -16.67 5.99 25.98
CA GLY A 94 -15.94 5.64 24.76
C GLY A 94 -14.91 6.68 24.33
N GLY A 95 -13.74 6.19 23.92
CA GLY A 95 -12.66 6.98 23.34
C GLY A 95 -13.08 7.63 22.03
N GLY A 96 -13.61 8.85 22.15
CA GLY A 96 -13.89 9.73 21.04
C GLY A 96 -12.60 10.33 20.48
N ARG A 97 -12.64 10.67 19.19
CA ARG A 97 -11.60 11.34 18.40
C ARG A 97 -10.89 12.49 19.10
N ASP A 98 -11.52 13.13 20.07
CA ASP A 98 -11.09 14.37 20.72
C ASP A 98 -9.86 14.19 21.64
N ALA A 99 -9.60 12.99 22.17
CA ALA A 99 -8.44 12.74 23.02
C ALA A 99 -7.11 12.76 22.25
N LEU A 100 -7.13 12.48 20.94
CA LEU A 100 -5.92 12.50 20.11
C LEU A 100 -5.51 13.92 19.73
N ASP A 101 -6.41 14.90 19.78
CA ASP A 101 -6.13 16.28 19.39
C ASP A 101 -5.36 17.06 20.46
N SER A 102 -5.48 16.72 21.76
CA SER A 102 -4.78 17.42 22.85
C SER A 102 -3.35 16.92 23.14
N LEU A 103 -2.87 15.90 22.43
CA LEU A 103 -1.56 15.29 22.67
C LEU A 103 -0.48 15.91 21.78
N SER A 104 0.65 16.29 22.39
CA SER A 104 1.83 16.86 21.72
C SER A 104 2.95 15.82 21.63
N LEU A 105 3.30 15.46 20.40
CA LEU A 105 4.48 14.64 20.14
C LEU A 105 5.76 15.43 20.47
N PRO A 106 6.83 14.78 20.97
CA PRO A 106 8.11 15.44 21.18
C PRO A 106 8.59 16.11 19.89
N LYS A 107 9.12 17.34 19.96
CA LYS A 107 9.65 18.00 18.76
C LYS A 107 10.97 17.30 18.36
N PRO A 108 11.07 16.73 17.15
CA PRO A 108 12.33 16.16 16.67
C PRO A 108 13.36 17.28 16.45
N ASP A 109 14.62 16.96 16.72
CA ASP A 109 15.74 17.83 16.35
C ASP A 109 16.22 17.46 14.94
N PHE A 110 16.21 18.44 14.04
CA PHE A 110 16.65 18.29 12.64
C PHE A 110 17.95 19.03 12.36
N ARG A 111 18.75 19.38 13.38
CA ARG A 111 20.03 20.06 13.19
C ARG A 111 21.12 19.17 12.58
N SER A 112 21.08 17.86 12.85
CA SER A 112 22.07 16.87 12.40
C SER A 112 21.45 15.80 11.50
N LEU A 113 20.97 16.23 10.33
CA LEU A 113 20.39 15.31 9.34
C LEU A 113 21.46 14.58 8.55
N ILE A 114 21.38 13.25 8.51
CA ILE A 114 22.20 12.42 7.62
C ILE A 114 21.78 12.75 6.17
N PRO A 115 22.71 13.17 5.28
CA PRO A 115 22.40 13.37 3.86
C PRO A 115 21.90 12.10 3.21
N PHE A 116 21.06 12.23 2.20
CA PHE A 116 20.60 11.09 1.42
C PHE A 116 20.44 11.44 -0.05
N GLU A 117 20.65 10.44 -0.90
CA GLU A 117 20.43 10.56 -2.34
C GLU A 117 18.93 10.63 -2.64
N LYS A 118 18.55 11.51 -3.56
CA LYS A 118 17.16 11.68 -3.99
C LYS A 118 16.96 11.33 -5.45
N ASN A 119 17.96 11.63 -6.28
CA ASN A 119 17.83 11.51 -7.71
C ASN A 119 18.48 10.22 -8.20
N PHE A 120 17.65 9.21 -8.35
CA PHE A 120 18.02 7.91 -8.91
C PHE A 120 17.70 7.81 -10.40
N TYR A 121 17.09 8.86 -10.98
CA TYR A 121 16.64 8.83 -12.35
C TYR A 121 17.82 9.01 -13.30
N VAL A 122 18.10 7.94 -14.05
CA VAL A 122 18.99 7.97 -15.20
C VAL A 122 18.12 7.75 -16.43
N GLU A 123 18.00 8.79 -17.26
CA GLU A 123 17.19 8.72 -18.48
C GLU A 123 17.78 7.69 -19.44
N CYS A 124 16.97 6.73 -19.87
CA CYS A 124 17.37 5.73 -20.85
C CYS A 124 17.65 6.40 -22.22
N PRO A 125 18.69 6.00 -22.97
CA PRO A 125 18.99 6.57 -24.29
C PRO A 125 17.78 6.60 -25.25
N ALA A 126 16.93 5.58 -25.19
CA ALA A 126 15.71 5.51 -26.01
C ALA A 126 14.66 6.58 -25.65
N VAL A 127 14.61 6.99 -24.38
CA VAL A 127 13.75 8.06 -23.87
C VAL A 127 14.38 9.42 -24.16
N GLN A 128 15.69 9.55 -23.95
CA GLN A 128 16.45 10.76 -24.27
C GLN A 128 16.31 11.15 -25.75
N ALA A 129 16.34 10.16 -26.64
CA ALA A 129 16.19 10.33 -28.09
C ALA A 129 14.78 10.75 -28.54
N MET A 130 13.75 10.67 -27.68
CA MET A 130 12.40 11.11 -28.06
C MET A 130 12.37 12.62 -28.31
N SER A 131 11.82 13.05 -29.44
CA SER A 131 11.57 14.47 -29.68
C SER A 131 10.45 15.00 -28.80
N ASP A 132 10.37 16.33 -28.61
CA ASP A 132 9.26 16.94 -27.86
C ASP A 132 7.90 16.66 -28.50
N MET A 133 7.87 16.47 -29.83
CA MET A 133 6.68 16.07 -30.57
C MET A 133 6.27 14.64 -30.21
N ASP A 134 7.21 13.69 -30.16
CA ASP A 134 6.93 12.29 -29.78
C ASP A 134 6.43 12.19 -28.34
N VAL A 135 7.05 12.95 -27.42
CA VAL A 135 6.64 13.02 -26.01
C VAL A 135 5.21 13.57 -25.91
N SER A 136 4.92 14.67 -26.62
CA SER A 136 3.60 15.29 -26.62
C SER A 136 2.54 14.38 -27.22
N GLN A 137 2.87 13.67 -28.29
CA GLN A 137 1.98 12.69 -28.92
C GLN A 137 1.71 11.49 -28.01
N TYR A 138 2.73 10.93 -27.37
CA TYR A 138 2.58 9.82 -26.43
C TYR A 138 1.69 10.21 -25.24
N ARG A 139 1.95 11.39 -24.64
CA ARG A 139 1.13 11.93 -23.56
C ARG A 139 -0.33 12.09 -23.99
N ARG A 140 -0.57 12.67 -25.17
CA ARG A 140 -1.94 12.83 -25.71
C ARG A 140 -2.65 11.50 -25.94
N GLN A 141 -1.96 10.50 -26.49
CA GLN A 141 -2.53 9.17 -26.76
C GLN A 141 -2.88 8.38 -25.50
N ARG A 142 -2.20 8.67 -24.39
CA ARG A 142 -2.37 7.98 -23.09
C ARG A 142 -3.11 8.85 -22.07
N ASP A 143 -3.73 9.95 -22.51
CA ASP A 143 -4.44 10.94 -21.68
C ASP A 143 -3.61 11.48 -20.50
N ILE A 144 -2.31 11.69 -20.71
CA ILE A 144 -1.38 12.20 -19.69
C ILE A 144 -1.30 13.73 -19.81
N THR A 145 -1.66 14.42 -18.73
CA THR A 145 -1.41 15.86 -18.54
C THR A 145 -0.38 16.05 -17.44
N VAL A 146 0.59 16.94 -17.67
CA VAL A 146 1.65 17.24 -16.69
C VAL A 146 1.73 18.73 -16.39
N GLU A 147 2.02 19.07 -15.15
CA GLU A 147 2.33 20.43 -14.68
C GLU A 147 3.62 20.40 -13.84
N GLY A 148 4.41 21.47 -13.93
CA GLY A 148 5.68 21.61 -13.23
C GLY A 148 6.83 21.98 -14.17
N HIS A 149 7.94 22.42 -13.59
CA HIS A 149 9.16 22.77 -14.32
C HIS A 149 10.04 21.55 -14.55
N ASP A 150 10.68 21.37 -15.72
CA ASP A 150 11.64 20.28 -15.98
C ASP A 150 11.07 18.89 -15.66
N VAL A 151 9.89 18.61 -16.22
CA VAL A 151 9.19 17.33 -16.10
C VAL A 151 9.90 16.28 -16.96
N PRO A 152 10.37 15.16 -16.38
CA PRO A 152 11.04 14.11 -17.17
C PRO A 152 10.09 13.46 -18.18
N LYS A 153 10.65 12.97 -19.28
CA LYS A 153 9.90 12.32 -20.36
C LYS A 153 9.25 11.02 -19.84
N PRO A 154 8.06 10.65 -20.34
CA PRO A 154 7.42 9.40 -19.94
C PRO A 154 8.17 8.19 -20.48
N VAL A 155 8.21 7.11 -19.71
CA VAL A 155 8.70 5.80 -20.17
C VAL A 155 7.58 5.04 -20.87
N ARG A 156 7.91 4.34 -21.96
CA ARG A 156 6.99 3.52 -22.76
C ARG A 156 7.06 2.05 -22.35
N TYR A 157 8.24 1.58 -21.96
CA TYR A 157 8.49 0.19 -21.56
C TYR A 157 9.11 0.10 -20.15
N PHE A 158 8.95 -1.03 -19.46
CA PHE A 158 9.48 -1.20 -18.10
C PHE A 158 11.01 -1.02 -18.02
N GLN A 159 11.73 -1.48 -19.05
CA GLN A 159 13.19 -1.39 -19.14
C GLN A 159 13.69 0.05 -19.23
N GLU A 160 12.87 0.96 -19.77
CA GLU A 160 13.22 2.38 -19.91
C GLU A 160 13.19 3.13 -18.57
N ALA A 161 12.53 2.57 -17.53
CA ALA A 161 12.53 3.13 -16.18
C ALA A 161 13.83 2.87 -15.41
N ASN A 162 14.71 2.02 -15.96
CA ASN A 162 16.01 1.66 -15.37
C ASN A 162 15.92 1.18 -13.91
N PHE A 163 14.87 0.41 -13.59
CA PHE A 163 14.75 -0.20 -12.27
C PHE A 163 15.81 -1.28 -12.05
N PRO A 164 16.25 -1.50 -10.80
CA PRO A 164 17.13 -2.62 -10.46
C PRO A 164 16.53 -3.99 -10.83
N ASP A 165 17.40 -4.98 -11.05
CA ASP A 165 17.01 -6.33 -11.49
C ASP A 165 15.94 -6.97 -10.60
N TYR A 166 16.00 -6.74 -9.28
CA TYR A 166 15.02 -7.28 -8.33
C TYR A 166 13.60 -6.72 -8.58
N CYS A 167 13.48 -5.46 -8.99
CA CYS A 167 12.20 -4.86 -9.37
C CYS A 167 11.72 -5.42 -10.70
N MET A 168 12.62 -5.55 -11.68
CA MET A 168 12.30 -6.08 -13.01
C MET A 168 11.84 -7.55 -12.95
N GLN A 169 12.47 -8.38 -12.10
CA GLN A 169 12.05 -9.76 -11.85
C GLN A 169 10.63 -9.82 -11.24
N ALA A 170 10.34 -8.93 -10.28
CA ALA A 170 9.02 -8.87 -9.65
C ALA A 170 7.92 -8.42 -10.64
N ILE A 171 8.22 -7.44 -11.50
CA ILE A 171 7.33 -7.02 -12.60
C ILE A 171 7.07 -8.19 -13.56
N ALA A 172 8.13 -8.87 -14.01
CA ALA A 172 8.00 -9.99 -14.95
C ALA A 172 7.16 -11.14 -14.37
N LYS A 173 7.36 -11.50 -13.10
CA LYS A 173 6.57 -12.55 -12.44
C LYS A 173 5.10 -12.14 -12.21
N SER A 174 4.84 -10.84 -12.10
CA SER A 174 3.46 -10.33 -11.97
C SER A 174 2.69 -10.41 -13.30
N GLY A 175 3.36 -10.70 -14.42
CA GLY A 175 2.73 -10.88 -15.72
C GLY A 175 2.26 -9.57 -16.37
N PHE A 176 2.82 -8.43 -15.96
CA PHE A 176 2.48 -7.15 -16.57
C PHE A 176 3.10 -7.02 -17.96
N VAL A 177 2.30 -6.57 -18.93
CA VAL A 177 2.71 -6.46 -20.34
C VAL A 177 3.39 -5.13 -20.64
N GLU A 178 2.82 -4.03 -20.15
CA GLU A 178 3.35 -2.68 -20.31
C GLU A 178 3.00 -1.80 -19.09
N PRO A 179 3.75 -0.72 -18.83
CA PRO A 179 3.40 0.23 -17.78
C PRO A 179 2.06 0.93 -18.07
N THR A 180 1.29 1.18 -17.03
CA THR A 180 0.07 2.00 -17.14
C THR A 180 0.43 3.48 -17.34
N PRO A 181 -0.47 4.33 -17.87
CA PRO A 181 -0.14 5.75 -18.11
C PRO A 181 0.40 6.49 -16.88
N ILE A 182 -0.15 6.20 -15.69
CA ILE A 182 0.31 6.80 -14.44
C ILE A 182 1.69 6.27 -14.02
N GLN A 183 2.05 5.04 -14.37
CA GLN A 183 3.38 4.47 -14.14
C GLN A 183 4.40 5.06 -15.13
N SER A 184 4.05 5.12 -16.42
CA SER A 184 4.85 5.69 -17.50
C SER A 184 5.37 7.08 -17.19
N GLN A 185 4.51 7.96 -16.67
CA GLN A 185 4.92 9.33 -16.31
C GLN A 185 5.33 9.46 -14.84
N GLY A 186 4.73 8.68 -13.93
CA GLY A 186 4.96 8.79 -12.50
C GLY A 186 6.31 8.25 -12.03
N TRP A 187 6.80 7.15 -12.61
CA TRP A 187 8.10 6.59 -12.23
C TRP A 187 9.28 7.53 -12.47
N PRO A 188 9.48 8.11 -13.66
CA PRO A 188 10.60 9.04 -13.87
C PRO A 188 10.48 10.28 -12.97
N MET A 189 9.26 10.78 -12.73
CA MET A 189 9.02 11.88 -11.77
C MET A 189 9.42 11.51 -10.34
N ALA A 190 9.01 10.34 -9.85
CA ALA A 190 9.31 9.86 -8.52
C ALA A 190 10.80 9.53 -8.34
N LEU A 191 11.44 8.89 -9.32
CA LEU A 191 12.87 8.54 -9.29
C LEU A 191 13.78 9.76 -9.34
N LYS A 192 13.32 10.88 -9.92
CA LYS A 192 14.04 12.16 -9.91
C LYS A 192 14.09 12.81 -8.51
N GLY A 193 13.38 12.25 -7.54
CA GLY A 193 13.49 12.65 -6.13
C GLY A 193 12.72 13.91 -5.74
N ARG A 194 11.87 14.40 -6.64
CA ARG A 194 11.05 15.59 -6.41
C ARG A 194 9.69 15.22 -5.86
N ASP A 195 9.11 16.13 -5.10
CA ASP A 195 7.73 16.03 -4.64
C ASP A 195 6.77 15.92 -5.82
N MET A 196 5.68 15.17 -5.65
CA MET A 196 4.73 14.99 -6.74
C MET A 196 3.29 14.74 -6.31
N ILE A 197 2.37 15.09 -7.21
CA ILE A 197 0.93 14.81 -7.14
C ILE A 197 0.58 13.91 -8.33
N GLY A 198 0.10 12.70 -8.06
CA GLY A 198 -0.36 11.74 -9.05
C GLY A 198 -1.88 11.53 -8.98
N ILE A 199 -2.59 11.96 -10.02
CA ILE A 199 -4.04 11.87 -10.12
C ILE A 199 -4.41 10.90 -11.22
N ALA A 200 -5.04 9.78 -10.86
CA ALA A 200 -5.51 8.79 -11.80
C ALA A 200 -6.64 7.97 -11.20
N GLN A 201 -7.56 7.45 -12.02
CA GLN A 201 -8.69 6.66 -11.55
C GLN A 201 -8.28 5.43 -10.71
N THR A 202 -9.21 4.88 -9.94
CA THR A 202 -8.98 3.60 -9.22
C THR A 202 -8.70 2.47 -10.22
N GLY A 203 -7.79 1.56 -9.85
CA GLY A 203 -7.38 0.46 -10.74
C GLY A 203 -6.34 0.84 -11.81
N SER A 204 -5.89 2.10 -11.87
CA SER A 204 -4.87 2.55 -12.84
C SER A 204 -3.43 2.15 -12.50
N GLY A 205 -3.19 1.43 -11.39
CA GLY A 205 -1.84 0.99 -11.00
C GLY A 205 -1.02 1.98 -10.16
N LYS A 206 -1.64 3.01 -9.56
CA LYS A 206 -0.99 4.01 -8.67
C LYS A 206 -0.10 3.40 -7.59
N THR A 207 -0.52 2.27 -7.01
CA THR A 207 0.23 1.60 -5.94
C THR A 207 1.66 1.26 -6.34
N LEU A 208 1.85 0.73 -7.55
CA LEU A 208 3.20 0.44 -8.06
C LEU A 208 3.94 1.69 -8.55
N SER A 209 3.21 2.77 -8.87
CA SER A 209 3.83 4.05 -9.22
C SER A 209 4.64 4.65 -8.07
N TYR A 210 4.24 4.43 -6.82
CA TYR A 210 5.01 4.88 -5.65
C TYR A 210 5.80 3.77 -4.94
N LEU A 211 5.34 2.51 -4.98
CA LEU A 211 6.06 1.43 -4.30
C LEU A 211 7.41 1.11 -4.95
N LEU A 212 7.47 1.02 -6.28
CA LEU A 212 8.72 0.65 -6.97
C LEU A 212 9.82 1.70 -6.79
N PRO A 213 9.56 3.01 -7.01
CA PRO A 213 10.55 4.04 -6.66
C PRO A 213 10.90 4.03 -5.16
N GLY A 214 9.93 3.78 -4.27
CA GLY A 214 10.19 3.61 -2.84
C GLY A 214 11.15 2.47 -2.51
N LEU A 215 11.10 1.34 -3.24
CA LEU A 215 12.05 0.24 -3.08
C LEU A 215 13.46 0.59 -3.57
N VAL A 216 13.57 1.34 -4.67
CA VAL A 216 14.86 1.89 -5.13
C VAL A 216 15.44 2.84 -4.08
N HIS A 217 14.59 3.72 -3.56
CA HIS A 217 14.92 4.68 -2.51
C HIS A 217 15.44 4.00 -1.24
N VAL A 218 14.81 2.91 -0.79
CA VAL A 218 15.30 2.10 0.34
C VAL A 218 16.66 1.49 0.04
N GLY A 219 16.84 0.92 -1.16
CA GLY A 219 18.08 0.26 -1.56
C GLY A 219 19.30 1.18 -1.61
N ALA A 220 19.08 2.49 -1.82
CA ALA A 220 20.13 3.50 -1.86
C ALA A 220 20.49 4.10 -0.49
N GLN A 221 19.84 3.67 0.59
CA GLN A 221 20.05 4.19 1.93
C GLN A 221 20.90 3.24 2.77
N PRO A 222 21.62 3.75 3.80
CA PRO A 222 22.24 2.87 4.78
C PRO A 222 21.23 1.91 5.39
N ARG A 223 21.64 0.68 5.65
CA ARG A 223 20.78 -0.32 6.31
C ARG A 223 20.28 0.22 7.66
N LEU A 224 19.11 -0.26 8.07
CA LEU A 224 18.55 0.12 9.37
C LEU A 224 19.42 -0.40 10.51
N GLU A 225 19.70 0.47 11.46
CA GLU A 225 20.30 0.10 12.74
C GLU A 225 19.23 -0.19 13.79
N GLN A 226 19.64 -0.76 14.92
CA GLN A 226 18.70 -1.01 16.01
C GLN A 226 18.15 0.31 16.57
N GLY A 227 16.82 0.43 16.61
CA GLY A 227 16.15 1.64 17.07
C GLY A 227 15.85 2.67 15.97
N ASP A 228 16.28 2.39 14.73
CA ASP A 228 15.87 3.20 13.58
C ASP A 228 14.37 3.04 13.29
N GLY A 229 13.79 4.16 12.86
CA GLY A 229 12.46 4.19 12.25
C GLY A 229 12.49 3.79 10.77
N PRO A 230 11.32 3.76 10.10
CA PRO A 230 11.24 3.44 8.68
C PRO A 230 11.90 4.51 7.80
N ILE A 231 12.25 4.10 6.58
CA ILE A 231 12.74 4.98 5.50
C ILE A 231 11.56 5.48 4.66
N VAL A 232 10.62 4.58 4.37
CA VAL A 232 9.40 4.85 3.61
C VAL A 232 8.20 4.82 4.55
N LEU A 233 7.39 5.87 4.53
CA LEU A 233 6.10 5.92 5.21
C LEU A 233 4.98 6.10 4.20
N ILE A 234 3.98 5.23 4.24
CA ILE A 234 2.78 5.31 3.41
C ILE A 234 1.57 5.48 4.32
N LEU A 235 0.88 6.61 4.21
CA LEU A 235 -0.36 6.89 4.91
C LEU A 235 -1.56 6.52 4.03
N ALA A 236 -2.48 5.76 4.61
CA ALA A 236 -3.73 5.37 3.97
C ALA A 236 -4.93 5.67 4.89
N PRO A 237 -6.11 6.06 4.35
CA PRO A 237 -7.28 6.42 5.13
C PRO A 237 -7.95 5.25 5.86
N THR A 238 -7.88 4.04 5.31
CA THR A 238 -8.56 2.86 5.84
C THR A 238 -7.60 1.73 6.16
N ARG A 239 -8.00 0.85 7.06
CA ARG A 239 -7.19 -0.28 7.53
C ARG A 239 -7.03 -1.30 6.40
N GLU A 240 -8.13 -1.52 5.69
CA GLU A 240 -8.26 -2.44 4.59
C GLU A 240 -7.34 -2.06 3.43
N LEU A 241 -7.28 -0.76 3.08
CA LEU A 241 -6.35 -0.24 2.09
C LEU A 241 -4.90 -0.37 2.56
N ALA A 242 -4.60 -0.05 3.82
CA ALA A 242 -3.27 -0.19 4.38
C ALA A 242 -2.75 -1.64 4.30
N VAL A 243 -3.60 -2.62 4.65
CA VAL A 243 -3.28 -4.06 4.52
C VAL A 243 -3.05 -4.44 3.06
N GLN A 244 -3.85 -3.94 2.12
CA GLN A 244 -3.67 -4.21 0.70
C GLN A 244 -2.33 -3.67 0.18
N ILE A 245 -1.97 -2.44 0.53
CA ILE A 245 -0.67 -1.86 0.14
C ILE A 245 0.47 -2.66 0.76
N GLN A 246 0.34 -3.13 2.01
CA GLN A 246 1.34 -3.98 2.64
C GLN A 246 1.50 -5.33 1.92
N GLN A 247 0.40 -5.95 1.47
CA GLN A 247 0.45 -7.19 0.68
C GLN A 247 1.18 -6.97 -0.65
N GLU A 248 0.88 -5.88 -1.37
CA GLU A 248 1.62 -5.51 -2.58
C GLU A 248 3.10 -5.26 -2.25
N SER A 249 3.39 -4.45 -1.23
CA SER A 249 4.75 -4.20 -0.76
C SER A 249 5.52 -5.50 -0.45
N GLY A 250 4.88 -6.49 0.15
CA GLY A 250 5.48 -7.80 0.42
C GLY A 250 5.88 -8.57 -0.84
N LYS A 251 5.06 -8.52 -1.91
CA LYS A 251 5.37 -9.19 -3.20
C LYS A 251 6.68 -8.66 -3.78
N PHE A 252 6.81 -7.34 -3.89
CA PHE A 252 7.99 -6.69 -4.48
C PHE A 252 9.18 -6.59 -3.51
N GLY A 253 8.90 -6.43 -2.20
CA GLY A 253 9.91 -6.34 -1.14
C GLY A 253 10.68 -7.64 -0.93
N SER A 254 10.06 -8.80 -1.18
CA SER A 254 10.71 -10.11 -1.08
C SER A 254 11.96 -10.25 -1.96
N TYR A 255 11.98 -9.59 -3.12
CA TYR A 255 13.10 -9.58 -4.06
C TYR A 255 14.26 -8.66 -3.62
N SER A 256 13.96 -7.60 -2.87
CA SER A 256 14.94 -6.60 -2.39
C SER A 256 15.38 -6.83 -0.95
N ARG A 257 14.89 -7.89 -0.28
CA ARG A 257 15.06 -8.12 1.17
C ARG A 257 14.54 -6.96 2.02
N THR A 258 13.59 -6.20 1.49
CA THR A 258 12.96 -5.07 2.18
C THR A 258 11.79 -5.56 3.01
N ARG A 259 11.74 -5.21 4.29
CA ARG A 259 10.66 -5.59 5.19
C ARG A 259 9.62 -4.47 5.23
N SER A 260 8.35 -4.88 5.27
CA SER A 260 7.23 -3.98 5.46
C SER A 260 6.28 -4.47 6.54
N THR A 261 5.66 -3.54 7.26
CA THR A 261 4.59 -3.83 8.22
C THR A 261 3.44 -2.85 8.07
N CYS A 262 2.27 -3.23 8.58
CA CYS A 262 1.05 -2.44 8.55
C CYS A 262 0.62 -2.02 9.97
N ILE A 263 0.45 -0.71 10.18
CA ILE A 263 0.17 -0.11 11.49
C ILE A 263 -1.23 0.51 11.47
N TYR A 264 -2.18 -0.18 12.11
CA TYR A 264 -3.58 0.25 12.07
C TYR A 264 -4.39 -0.14 13.30
N GLY A 265 -5.42 0.67 13.57
CA GLY A 265 -6.31 0.53 14.74
C GLY A 265 -7.14 -0.77 14.75
N GLY A 266 -7.69 -1.14 15.91
CA GLY A 266 -8.61 -2.29 16.03
C GLY A 266 -7.98 -3.68 15.98
N ALA A 267 -6.71 -3.79 15.58
CA ALA A 267 -5.89 -4.99 15.78
C ALA A 267 -5.01 -4.85 17.04
N PRO A 268 -4.57 -5.97 17.66
CA PRO A 268 -3.67 -5.96 18.82
C PRO A 268 -2.38 -5.18 18.55
N LYS A 269 -1.96 -4.34 19.52
CA LYS A 269 -0.73 -3.53 19.40
C LYS A 269 0.55 -4.38 19.44
N GLY A 270 0.56 -5.46 20.22
CA GLY A 270 1.76 -6.25 20.49
C GLY A 270 2.53 -6.72 19.25
N PRO A 271 1.89 -7.36 18.26
CA PRO A 271 2.54 -7.75 17.01
C PRO A 271 3.10 -6.56 16.23
N GLN A 272 2.32 -5.47 16.11
CA GLN A 272 2.74 -4.25 15.41
C GLN A 272 3.98 -3.61 16.09
N ILE A 273 4.02 -3.55 17.42
CA ILE A 273 5.17 -3.05 18.18
C ILE A 273 6.40 -3.95 17.96
N ARG A 274 6.20 -5.27 17.92
CA ARG A 274 7.29 -6.22 17.69
C ARG A 274 7.91 -6.04 16.31
N ASP A 275 7.08 -5.85 15.29
CA ASP A 275 7.55 -5.60 13.93
C ASP A 275 8.35 -4.30 13.84
N LEU A 276 7.84 -3.22 14.44
CA LEU A 276 8.54 -1.93 14.50
C LEU A 276 9.90 -2.05 15.21
N ARG A 277 9.95 -2.72 16.36
CA ARG A 277 11.20 -2.92 17.13
C ARG A 277 12.23 -3.80 16.42
N ARG A 278 11.79 -4.72 15.55
CA ARG A 278 12.68 -5.53 14.70
C ARG A 278 13.35 -4.70 13.60
N GLY A 279 12.85 -3.50 13.34
CA GLY A 279 13.23 -2.65 12.22
C GLY A 279 12.50 -3.06 10.95
N VAL A 280 11.89 -2.09 10.29
CA VAL A 280 11.15 -2.24 9.03
C VAL A 280 11.44 -1.03 8.16
N GLU A 281 11.81 -1.27 6.91
CA GLU A 281 12.19 -0.19 5.99
C GLU A 281 10.95 0.56 5.48
N ILE A 282 9.82 -0.15 5.32
CA ILE A 282 8.55 0.40 4.86
C ILE A 282 7.47 0.24 5.93
N VAL A 283 6.84 1.33 6.33
CA VAL A 283 5.65 1.32 7.17
C VAL A 283 4.45 1.81 6.38
N ILE A 284 3.39 1.01 6.34
CA ILE A 284 2.09 1.43 5.84
C ILE A 284 1.20 1.65 7.05
N ALA A 285 0.54 2.80 7.17
CA ALA A 285 -0.21 3.11 8.39
C ALA A 285 -1.51 3.89 8.16
N THR A 286 -2.46 3.65 9.06
CA THR A 286 -3.56 4.59 9.30
C THR A 286 -3.11 5.64 10.33
N PRO A 287 -3.43 6.94 10.14
CA PRO A 287 -2.86 8.01 10.94
C PRO A 287 -3.02 7.83 12.46
N GLY A 288 -4.23 7.52 12.94
CA GLY A 288 -4.49 7.42 14.38
C GLY A 288 -3.63 6.36 15.12
N ARG A 289 -3.41 5.18 14.53
CA ARG A 289 -2.56 4.16 15.18
C ARG A 289 -1.07 4.50 15.07
N LEU A 290 -0.65 5.18 14.01
CA LEU A 290 0.73 5.62 13.90
C LEU A 290 1.08 6.64 14.98
N ILE A 291 0.19 7.61 15.24
CA ILE A 291 0.37 8.60 16.31
C ILE A 291 0.54 7.91 17.67
N ASP A 292 -0.35 6.96 17.99
CA ASP A 292 -0.26 6.13 19.21
C ASP A 292 1.08 5.38 19.33
N MET A 293 1.62 4.84 18.22
CA MET A 293 2.93 4.19 18.21
C MET A 293 4.11 5.17 18.38
N LEU A 294 3.98 6.41 17.90
CA LEU A 294 4.97 7.48 18.07
C LEU A 294 4.96 8.00 19.52
N GLU A 295 3.77 8.24 20.08
CA GLU A 295 3.59 8.67 21.48
C GLU A 295 4.13 7.62 22.46
N GLY A 296 3.87 6.35 22.20
CA GLY A 296 4.39 5.24 23.01
C GLY A 296 5.89 4.98 22.84
N GLY A 297 6.60 5.74 21.99
CA GLY A 297 8.01 5.54 21.70
C GLY A 297 8.32 4.16 21.09
N HIS A 298 7.34 3.55 20.41
CA HIS A 298 7.49 2.24 19.77
C HIS A 298 8.12 2.33 18.38
N THR A 299 8.10 3.52 17.78
CA THR A 299 8.82 3.88 16.56
C THR A 299 9.14 5.37 16.57
N ASN A 300 9.86 5.84 15.55
CA ASN A 300 10.14 7.25 15.29
C ASN A 300 10.19 7.48 13.77
N LEU A 301 10.15 8.73 13.30
CA LEU A 301 10.17 9.05 11.86
C LEU A 301 11.47 9.73 11.41
N ARG A 302 12.55 9.62 12.18
CA ARG A 302 13.82 10.32 11.92
C ARG A 302 14.48 9.91 10.60
N ARG A 303 14.32 8.63 10.22
CA ARG A 303 14.85 8.06 8.97
C ARG A 303 13.89 8.21 7.78
N VAL A 304 12.67 8.71 7.98
CA VAL A 304 11.69 8.83 6.88
C VAL A 304 12.16 9.90 5.91
N THR A 305 12.43 9.46 4.69
CA THR A 305 12.93 10.29 3.59
C THR A 305 12.04 10.19 2.34
N TYR A 306 11.09 9.25 2.34
CA TYR A 306 10.09 9.07 1.29
C TYR A 306 8.70 8.91 1.93
N LEU A 307 7.84 9.91 1.77
CA LEU A 307 6.50 9.97 2.34
C LEU A 307 5.45 9.87 1.24
N VAL A 308 4.51 8.94 1.39
CA VAL A 308 3.37 8.76 0.48
C VAL A 308 2.07 9.04 1.22
N LEU A 309 1.20 9.83 0.61
CA LEU A 309 -0.19 10.02 1.01
C LEU A 309 -1.09 9.41 -0.06
N ASP A 310 -1.60 8.20 0.18
CA ASP A 310 -2.50 7.52 -0.75
C ASP A 310 -3.97 7.78 -0.37
N GLU A 311 -4.83 7.95 -1.38
CA GLU A 311 -6.19 8.48 -1.23
C GLU A 311 -6.22 9.78 -0.41
N ALA A 312 -5.38 10.75 -0.78
CA ALA A 312 -5.19 11.99 -0.03
C ALA A 312 -6.47 12.85 0.10
N ASP A 313 -7.32 12.83 -0.92
CA ASP A 313 -8.66 13.42 -0.89
C ASP A 313 -9.52 12.84 0.23
N ARG A 314 -9.46 11.52 0.40
CA ARG A 314 -10.23 10.80 1.43
C ARG A 314 -9.72 11.05 2.81
N MET A 315 -8.41 11.19 2.97
CA MET A 315 -7.86 11.53 4.28
C MET A 315 -8.38 12.87 4.77
N LEU A 316 -8.60 13.82 3.86
CA LEU A 316 -9.23 15.11 4.19
C LEU A 316 -10.73 14.99 4.46
N ASP A 317 -11.49 14.31 3.60
CA ASP A 317 -12.94 14.08 3.80
C ASP A 317 -13.25 13.48 5.19
N MET A 318 -12.35 12.61 5.68
CA MET A 318 -12.51 11.91 6.95
C MET A 318 -12.06 12.72 8.17
N GLY A 319 -11.53 13.93 7.96
CA GLY A 319 -11.01 14.79 9.00
C GLY A 319 -9.65 14.34 9.54
N PHE A 320 -8.82 13.64 8.75
CA PHE A 320 -7.47 13.27 9.18
C PHE A 320 -6.44 14.39 9.03
N GLU A 321 -6.82 15.57 8.52
CA GLU A 321 -5.89 16.71 8.39
C GLU A 321 -5.07 16.97 9.67
N PRO A 322 -5.66 17.09 10.87
CA PRO A 322 -4.88 17.38 12.08
C PRO A 322 -3.88 16.24 12.39
N GLN A 323 -4.29 14.99 12.16
CA GLN A 323 -3.45 13.81 12.36
C GLN A 323 -2.28 13.78 11.36
N ILE A 324 -2.52 14.13 10.09
CA ILE A 324 -1.48 14.25 9.07
C ILE A 324 -0.49 15.34 9.47
N ARG A 325 -0.96 16.52 9.90
CA ARG A 325 -0.07 17.61 10.38
C ARG A 325 0.83 17.13 11.50
N LYS A 326 0.27 16.43 12.50
CA LYS A 326 1.04 15.87 13.62
C LYS A 326 2.12 14.89 13.16
N ILE A 327 1.79 13.99 12.23
CA ILE A 327 2.73 13.02 11.68
C ILE A 327 3.82 13.71 10.86
N VAL A 328 3.45 14.59 9.94
CA VAL A 328 4.40 15.28 9.04
C VAL A 328 5.36 16.18 9.83
N ALA A 329 4.91 16.79 10.92
CA ALA A 329 5.76 17.58 11.82
C ALA A 329 6.87 16.75 12.50
N GLN A 330 6.75 15.41 12.51
CA GLN A 330 7.76 14.50 13.04
C GLN A 330 8.80 14.06 11.99
N ILE A 331 8.61 14.44 10.73
CA ILE A 331 9.47 14.03 9.61
C ILE A 331 10.34 15.19 9.18
N ARG A 332 11.60 14.88 8.82
CA ARG A 332 12.54 15.85 8.27
C ARG A 332 11.95 16.63 7.07
N PRO A 333 12.25 17.94 6.95
CA PRO A 333 11.63 18.80 5.94
C PRO A 333 12.15 18.56 4.52
N ASP A 334 13.31 17.93 4.39
CA ASP A 334 13.95 17.58 3.13
C ASP A 334 13.57 16.19 2.63
N ARG A 335 12.55 15.53 3.19
CA ARG A 335 11.97 14.30 2.61
C ARG A 335 11.43 14.55 1.19
N GLN A 336 11.24 13.48 0.42
CA GLN A 336 10.38 13.48 -0.76
C GLN A 336 8.94 13.18 -0.34
N THR A 337 7.97 13.94 -0.84
CA THR A 337 6.54 13.78 -0.52
C THR A 337 5.72 13.53 -1.80
N LEU A 338 4.94 12.46 -1.81
CA LEU A 338 4.13 12.03 -2.94
C LEU A 338 2.66 11.89 -2.55
N TYR A 339 1.79 12.62 -3.24
CA TYR A 339 0.35 12.52 -3.08
C TYR A 339 -0.24 11.70 -4.22
N TRP A 340 -1.11 10.74 -3.89
CA TRP A 340 -1.80 9.91 -4.87
C TRP A 340 -3.28 9.92 -4.59
N SER A 341 -4.07 10.17 -5.63
CA SER A 341 -5.52 10.26 -5.49
C SER A 341 -6.25 9.93 -6.78
N ALA A 342 -7.53 9.59 -6.66
CA ALA A 342 -8.43 9.51 -7.80
C ALA A 342 -9.08 10.86 -8.12
N THR A 343 -9.24 11.72 -7.12
CA THR A 343 -9.82 13.06 -7.28
C THR A 343 -8.92 14.13 -6.65
N TRP A 344 -8.99 15.36 -7.17
CA TRP A 344 -8.14 16.45 -6.69
C TRP A 344 -8.89 17.76 -6.57
N PRO A 345 -9.86 17.85 -5.64
CA PRO A 345 -10.63 19.08 -5.43
C PRO A 345 -9.77 20.15 -4.74
N ARG A 346 -10.24 21.41 -4.78
CA ARG A 346 -9.46 22.60 -4.34
C ARG A 346 -9.04 22.53 -2.88
N GLU A 347 -9.85 21.91 -2.03
CA GLU A 347 -9.59 21.72 -0.60
C GLU A 347 -8.35 20.84 -0.39
N VAL A 348 -8.21 19.79 -1.22
CA VAL A 348 -7.07 18.87 -1.19
C VAL A 348 -5.82 19.53 -1.72
N GLU A 349 -5.95 20.31 -2.77
CA GLU A 349 -4.85 21.11 -3.31
C GLU A 349 -4.32 22.12 -2.28
N SER A 350 -5.21 22.82 -1.58
CA SER A 350 -4.86 23.79 -0.54
C SER A 350 -4.07 23.13 0.61
N LEU A 351 -4.45 21.92 1.02
CA LEU A 351 -3.68 21.17 2.01
C LEU A 351 -2.31 20.76 1.44
N ALA A 352 -2.29 20.16 0.25
CA ALA A 352 -1.07 19.61 -0.34
C ALA A 352 0.01 20.69 -0.51
N ARG A 353 -0.37 21.92 -0.90
CA ARG A 353 0.54 23.07 -1.01
C ARG A 353 1.32 23.39 0.28
N GLN A 354 0.84 22.98 1.44
CA GLN A 354 1.50 23.23 2.73
C GLN A 354 2.57 22.20 3.07
N PHE A 355 2.56 21.05 2.40
CA PHE A 355 3.46 19.94 2.68
C PHE A 355 4.40 19.57 1.52
N LEU A 356 4.14 20.14 0.34
CA LEU A 356 4.90 19.91 -0.87
C LEU A 356 5.85 21.07 -1.18
N GLN A 357 7.03 20.75 -1.69
CA GLN A 357 8.02 21.71 -2.15
C GLN A 357 8.20 21.57 -3.66
N ASN A 358 7.78 22.60 -4.40
CA ASN A 358 7.95 22.68 -5.85
C ASN A 358 7.51 21.39 -6.59
N PRO A 359 6.28 20.87 -6.42
CA PRO A 359 5.95 19.51 -6.87
C PRO A 359 5.77 19.39 -8.39
N TYR A 360 5.99 18.19 -8.92
CA TYR A 360 5.38 17.75 -10.19
C TYR A 360 3.91 17.45 -9.98
N LYS A 361 3.10 17.61 -11.03
CA LYS A 361 1.72 17.11 -11.04
C LYS A 361 1.47 16.36 -12.34
N VAL A 362 0.89 15.17 -12.21
CA VAL A 362 0.48 14.33 -13.33
C VAL A 362 -0.98 13.95 -13.17
N ILE A 363 -1.76 14.11 -14.24
CA ILE A 363 -3.17 13.77 -14.31
C ILE A 363 -3.36 12.80 -15.46
N ILE A 364 -4.01 11.67 -15.20
CA ILE A 364 -4.42 10.71 -16.22
C ILE A 364 -5.92 10.82 -16.44
N GLY A 365 -6.31 11.06 -17.70
CA GLY A 365 -7.69 11.33 -18.08
C GLY A 365 -8.05 12.80 -17.94
N SER A 366 -9.32 13.06 -17.67
CA SER A 366 -9.84 14.42 -17.53
C SER A 366 -9.60 14.97 -16.11
N PRO A 367 -9.25 16.26 -15.96
CA PRO A 367 -9.16 16.91 -14.65
C PRO A 367 -10.53 17.03 -13.95
N ASP A 368 -11.62 16.97 -14.72
CA ASP A 368 -12.97 16.95 -14.17
C ASP A 368 -13.31 15.58 -13.58
N LEU A 369 -14.14 15.57 -12.55
CA LEU A 369 -14.64 14.38 -11.84
C LEU A 369 -15.41 13.46 -12.81
N LYS A 370 -14.68 12.59 -13.53
CA LYS A 370 -15.26 11.60 -14.43
C LYS A 370 -15.14 10.23 -13.78
N ALA A 371 -16.28 9.57 -13.58
CA ALA A 371 -16.30 8.15 -13.25
C ALA A 371 -15.63 7.36 -14.39
N ASN A 372 -15.03 6.22 -14.06
CA ASN A 372 -14.36 5.37 -15.05
C ASN A 372 -15.33 5.02 -16.19
N HIS A 373 -14.93 5.30 -17.44
CA HIS A 373 -15.72 5.05 -18.65
C HIS A 373 -16.09 3.56 -18.84
N SER A 374 -15.37 2.64 -18.18
CA SER A 374 -15.68 1.21 -18.20
C SER A 374 -16.87 0.83 -17.29
N ILE A 375 -17.46 1.77 -16.54
CA ILE A 375 -18.57 1.52 -15.63
C ILE A 375 -19.87 2.00 -16.26
N GLN A 376 -20.78 1.07 -16.56
CA GLN A 376 -22.16 1.40 -16.90
C GLN A 376 -22.88 1.93 -15.66
N GLN A 377 -23.41 3.16 -15.75
CA GLN A 377 -24.12 3.81 -14.67
C GLN A 377 -25.62 3.82 -14.96
N ILE A 378 -26.41 3.22 -14.06
CA ILE A 378 -27.87 3.17 -14.14
C ILE A 378 -28.40 3.89 -12.89
N ILE A 379 -29.29 4.87 -13.08
CA ILE A 379 -29.92 5.63 -12.00
C ILE A 379 -31.41 5.37 -12.05
N GLU A 380 -31.96 4.85 -10.95
CA GLU A 380 -33.40 4.62 -10.78
C GLU A 380 -33.93 5.54 -9.68
N VAL A 381 -35.00 6.27 -9.98
CA VAL A 381 -35.70 7.14 -9.03
C VAL A 381 -36.92 6.40 -8.51
N ILE A 382 -36.87 5.97 -7.25
CA ILE A 382 -37.91 5.16 -6.59
C ILE A 382 -38.13 5.64 -5.15
N SER A 383 -39.27 5.30 -4.58
CA SER A 383 -39.62 5.62 -3.20
C SER A 383 -38.89 4.71 -2.21
N GLU A 384 -38.72 5.17 -0.96
CA GLU A 384 -38.00 4.43 0.09
C GLU A 384 -38.49 2.98 0.29
N HIS A 385 -39.81 2.80 0.30
CA HIS A 385 -40.43 1.50 0.54
C HIS A 385 -40.29 0.54 -0.66
N GLU A 386 -40.01 1.05 -1.85
CA GLU A 386 -39.83 0.27 -3.08
C GLU A 386 -38.41 -0.29 -3.23
N LYS A 387 -37.45 0.26 -2.47
CA LYS A 387 -36.02 -0.08 -2.59
C LYS A 387 -35.72 -1.54 -2.30
N TYR A 388 -36.28 -2.11 -1.24
CA TYR A 388 -36.00 -3.51 -0.90
C TYR A 388 -36.61 -4.48 -1.91
N PRO A 389 -37.90 -4.37 -2.29
CA PRO A 389 -38.46 -5.16 -3.39
C PRO A 389 -37.66 -5.02 -4.69
N ARG A 390 -37.25 -3.80 -5.05
CA ARG A 390 -36.43 -3.55 -6.25
C ARG A 390 -35.05 -4.19 -6.14
N LEU A 391 -34.39 -4.09 -4.99
CA LEU A 391 -33.10 -4.73 -4.72
C LEU A 391 -33.20 -6.24 -4.84
N SER A 392 -34.23 -6.86 -4.26
CA SER A 392 -34.46 -8.31 -4.36
C SER A 392 -34.64 -8.73 -5.81
N LYS A 393 -35.43 -7.98 -6.60
CA LYS A 393 -35.56 -8.22 -8.04
C LYS A 393 -34.24 -8.06 -8.79
N LEU A 394 -33.49 -6.99 -8.52
CA LEU A 394 -32.16 -6.77 -9.09
C LEU A 394 -31.23 -7.96 -8.80
N LEU A 395 -31.19 -8.43 -7.55
CA LEU A 395 -30.37 -9.57 -7.17
C LEU A 395 -30.81 -10.82 -7.92
N SER A 396 -32.11 -11.10 -8.05
CA SER A 396 -32.62 -12.22 -8.86
C SER A 396 -32.21 -12.14 -10.32
N ASP A 397 -32.29 -10.95 -10.93
CA ASP A 397 -31.93 -10.74 -12.34
C ASP A 397 -30.41 -10.84 -12.58
N LEU A 398 -29.60 -10.49 -11.57
CA LEU A 398 -28.15 -10.33 -11.68
C LEU A 398 -27.34 -11.48 -11.05
N MET A 399 -27.97 -12.40 -10.31
CA MET A 399 -27.26 -13.48 -9.62
C MET A 399 -26.83 -14.57 -10.59
N ASP A 400 -25.69 -14.37 -11.23
CA ASP A 400 -24.99 -15.36 -12.07
C ASP A 400 -23.73 -15.93 -11.38
N GLY A 401 -23.54 -15.63 -10.09
CA GLY A 401 -22.32 -15.92 -9.34
C GLY A 401 -21.33 -14.75 -9.30
N SER A 402 -21.63 -13.64 -9.97
CA SER A 402 -20.88 -12.39 -9.87
C SER A 402 -20.91 -11.82 -8.46
N ARG A 403 -19.82 -11.13 -8.10
CA ARG A 403 -19.70 -10.45 -6.81
C ARG A 403 -20.46 -9.13 -6.84
N ILE A 404 -21.34 -8.92 -5.87
CA ILE A 404 -22.22 -7.75 -5.75
C ILE A 404 -21.90 -7.00 -4.46
N LEU A 405 -21.63 -5.71 -4.58
CA LEU A 405 -21.35 -4.81 -3.46
C LEU A 405 -22.48 -3.78 -3.34
N ILE A 406 -23.18 -3.80 -2.22
CA ILE A 406 -24.35 -2.94 -1.96
C ILE A 406 -23.98 -1.88 -0.92
N PHE A 407 -24.09 -0.60 -1.27
CA PHE A 407 -23.77 0.52 -0.38
C PHE A 407 -24.99 1.08 0.32
N PHE A 408 -24.84 1.25 1.63
CA PHE A 408 -25.80 1.87 2.54
C PHE A 408 -25.18 3.12 3.18
N GLN A 409 -26.02 4.10 3.46
CA GLN A 409 -25.59 5.33 4.13
C GLN A 409 -25.29 5.10 5.62
N THR A 410 -26.12 4.32 6.31
CA THR A 410 -25.96 4.07 7.74
C THR A 410 -25.58 2.62 8.04
N LYS A 411 -24.89 2.43 9.17
CA LYS A 411 -24.52 1.11 9.69
C LYS A 411 -25.76 0.29 10.06
N LYS A 412 -26.81 0.97 10.57
CA LYS A 412 -28.07 0.35 10.99
C LYS A 412 -28.81 -0.27 9.80
N ASP A 413 -28.88 0.46 8.68
CA ASP A 413 -29.55 -0.03 7.48
C ASP A 413 -28.76 -1.16 6.83
N CYS A 414 -27.43 -1.06 6.82
CA CYS A 414 -26.54 -2.12 6.36
C CYS A 414 -26.83 -3.45 7.08
N ASP A 415 -26.92 -3.44 8.42
CA ASP A 415 -27.23 -4.64 9.18
C ASP A 415 -28.69 -5.11 9.02
N LYS A 416 -29.65 -4.18 9.01
CA LYS A 416 -31.07 -4.49 8.84
C LYS A 416 -31.33 -5.20 7.51
N VAL A 417 -30.83 -4.64 6.41
CA VAL A 417 -31.02 -5.19 5.06
C VAL A 417 -30.25 -6.50 4.89
N THR A 418 -29.05 -6.62 5.47
CA THR A 418 -28.30 -7.89 5.42
C THR A 418 -29.03 -9.03 6.12
N ARG A 419 -29.68 -8.76 7.27
CA ARG A 419 -30.51 -9.77 7.95
C ARG A 419 -31.69 -10.19 7.08
N GLN A 420 -32.38 -9.23 6.46
CA GLN A 420 -33.51 -9.52 5.58
C GLN A 420 -33.05 -10.36 4.37
N LEU A 421 -31.94 -9.98 3.72
CA LEU A 421 -31.38 -10.75 2.61
C LEU A 421 -31.06 -12.20 3.02
N ARG A 422 -30.47 -12.41 4.21
CA ARG A 422 -30.20 -13.75 4.73
C ARG A 422 -31.48 -14.55 5.03
N MET A 423 -32.53 -13.90 5.55
CA MET A 423 -33.83 -14.54 5.78
C MET A 423 -34.47 -14.97 4.47
N ASP A 424 -34.29 -14.19 3.42
CA ASP A 424 -34.77 -14.48 2.07
C ASP A 424 -33.86 -15.51 1.34
N GLY A 425 -32.83 -16.04 2.00
CA GLY A 425 -31.95 -17.10 1.49
C GLY A 425 -30.70 -16.62 0.75
N TRP A 426 -30.46 -15.30 0.67
CA TRP A 426 -29.30 -14.77 -0.04
C TRP A 426 -27.99 -14.91 0.76
N PRO A 427 -26.87 -15.30 0.12
CA PRO A 427 -25.56 -15.42 0.76
C PRO A 427 -24.89 -14.04 0.96
N ALA A 428 -25.47 -13.22 1.83
CA ALA A 428 -25.06 -11.84 2.08
C ALA A 428 -24.26 -11.67 3.39
N LEU A 429 -23.22 -10.83 3.36
CA LEU A 429 -22.43 -10.42 4.52
C LEU A 429 -22.45 -8.90 4.69
N SER A 430 -22.33 -8.37 5.93
CA SER A 430 -22.25 -6.92 6.20
C SER A 430 -20.86 -6.49 6.68
N ILE A 431 -20.40 -5.31 6.22
CA ILE A 431 -19.16 -4.68 6.67
C ILE A 431 -19.35 -3.17 6.94
N HIS A 432 -19.02 -2.74 8.15
CA HIS A 432 -19.10 -1.33 8.55
C HIS A 432 -18.27 -1.02 9.80
N GLY A 433 -18.22 0.26 10.17
CA GLY A 433 -17.36 0.82 11.22
C GLY A 433 -17.58 0.30 12.66
N ASP A 434 -18.67 -0.43 12.94
CA ASP A 434 -18.94 -1.00 14.28
C ASP A 434 -18.64 -2.51 14.35
N LYS A 435 -18.39 -3.15 13.21
CA LYS A 435 -17.96 -4.56 13.16
C LYS A 435 -16.57 -4.70 13.76
N ALA A 436 -16.34 -5.77 14.50
CA ALA A 436 -15.02 -6.11 15.02
C ALA A 436 -14.04 -6.34 13.85
N GLN A 437 -12.75 -6.01 14.03
CA GLN A 437 -11.79 -6.10 12.91
C GLN A 437 -11.69 -7.52 12.36
N ALA A 438 -11.65 -8.54 13.23
CA ALA A 438 -11.63 -9.94 12.81
C ALA A 438 -12.84 -10.32 11.95
N GLU A 439 -14.02 -9.76 12.24
CA GLU A 439 -15.23 -9.98 11.44
C GLU A 439 -15.11 -9.29 10.08
N ARG A 440 -14.55 -8.07 10.01
CA ARG A 440 -14.30 -7.38 8.74
C ARG A 440 -13.32 -8.15 7.86
N ASP A 441 -12.21 -8.61 8.44
CA ASP A 441 -11.17 -9.35 7.74
C ASP A 441 -11.75 -10.67 7.19
N TYR A 442 -12.58 -11.36 7.98
CA TYR A 442 -13.31 -12.56 7.54
C TYR A 442 -14.27 -12.26 6.38
N VAL A 443 -15.12 -11.25 6.52
CA VAL A 443 -16.10 -10.87 5.49
C VAL A 443 -15.41 -10.49 4.17
N LEU A 444 -14.31 -9.74 4.24
CA LEU A 444 -13.52 -9.38 3.08
C LEU A 444 -12.86 -10.59 2.42
N ALA A 445 -12.36 -11.55 3.21
CA ALA A 445 -11.76 -12.77 2.68
C ALA A 445 -12.82 -13.64 1.96
N GLU A 446 -13.99 -13.83 2.56
CA GLU A 446 -15.09 -14.61 1.99
C GLU A 446 -15.67 -13.97 0.71
N PHE A 447 -15.77 -12.63 0.68
CA PHE A 447 -16.18 -11.90 -0.52
C PHE A 447 -15.13 -12.01 -1.64
N LYS A 448 -13.85 -11.86 -1.31
CA LYS A 448 -12.73 -12.02 -2.28
C LYS A 448 -12.67 -13.45 -2.83
N SER A 449 -12.87 -14.46 -1.99
CA SER A 449 -12.88 -15.86 -2.45
C SER A 449 -14.13 -16.22 -3.26
N GLY A 450 -15.17 -15.39 -3.24
CA GLY A 450 -16.43 -15.62 -3.94
C GLY A 450 -17.37 -16.62 -3.25
N LYS A 451 -17.06 -17.04 -2.01
CA LYS A 451 -17.93 -17.94 -1.24
C LYS A 451 -19.22 -17.25 -0.80
N SER A 452 -19.12 -15.97 -0.48
CA SER A 452 -20.26 -15.09 -0.23
C SER A 452 -20.24 -13.97 -1.27
N PRO A 453 -20.99 -14.10 -2.38
CA PRO A 453 -20.91 -13.15 -3.50
C PRO A 453 -21.55 -11.80 -3.19
N ILE A 454 -22.39 -11.67 -2.15
CA ILE A 454 -23.07 -10.42 -1.81
C ILE A 454 -22.45 -9.82 -0.56
N MET A 455 -22.00 -8.57 -0.66
CA MET A 455 -21.52 -7.79 0.48
C MET A 455 -22.28 -6.47 0.59
N ALA A 456 -22.97 -6.29 1.70
CA ALA A 456 -23.54 -5.02 2.13
C ALA A 456 -22.48 -4.22 2.88
N ALA A 457 -22.32 -2.94 2.54
CA ALA A 457 -21.29 -2.11 3.11
C ALA A 457 -21.76 -0.68 3.35
N THR A 458 -21.13 -0.01 4.32
CA THR A 458 -21.11 1.45 4.36
C THR A 458 -19.94 1.98 3.55
N ASP A 459 -19.74 3.30 3.50
CA ASP A 459 -18.60 3.94 2.82
C ASP A 459 -17.23 3.41 3.29
N VAL A 460 -17.17 2.68 4.42
CA VAL A 460 -15.99 1.93 4.88
C VAL A 460 -15.45 0.95 3.84
N ALA A 461 -16.31 0.25 3.08
CA ALA A 461 -15.87 -0.68 2.03
C ALA A 461 -15.92 -0.07 0.62
N ALA A 462 -16.34 1.19 0.49
CA ALA A 462 -16.39 1.85 -0.82
C ALA A 462 -14.99 2.10 -1.40
N ARG A 463 -13.95 1.94 -0.58
CA ARG A 463 -12.60 2.45 -0.83
C ARG A 463 -11.57 1.39 -0.41
N GLY A 464 -10.59 1.15 -1.28
CA GLY A 464 -9.56 0.13 -1.10
C GLY A 464 -9.85 -1.26 -1.71
N LEU A 465 -11.10 -1.65 -1.96
CA LEU A 465 -11.45 -2.98 -2.54
C LEU A 465 -11.12 -3.15 -4.05
N GLY A 466 -10.34 -2.26 -4.64
CA GLY A 466 -10.15 -2.09 -6.09
C GLY A 466 -9.54 -3.25 -6.88
N MET A 467 -9.32 -4.42 -6.27
CA MET A 467 -8.82 -5.63 -6.97
C MET A 467 -9.92 -6.61 -7.37
N VAL A 468 -11.17 -6.36 -7.01
CA VAL A 468 -12.28 -7.28 -7.27
C VAL A 468 -13.27 -6.65 -8.24
N THR A 469 -13.39 -7.22 -9.44
CA THR A 469 -14.50 -6.92 -10.36
C THR A 469 -15.80 -7.24 -9.63
N CYS A 470 -16.60 -6.21 -9.37
CA CYS A 470 -17.87 -6.33 -8.67
C CYS A 470 -18.88 -5.35 -9.24
N LEU A 471 -20.14 -5.77 -9.25
CA LEU A 471 -21.26 -4.88 -9.52
C LEU A 471 -21.53 -4.05 -8.27
N LYS A 472 -21.56 -2.72 -8.41
CA LYS A 472 -21.81 -1.80 -7.29
C LYS A 472 -23.23 -1.27 -7.37
N ILE A 473 -24.02 -1.54 -6.34
CA ILE A 473 -25.36 -0.98 -6.16
C ILE A 473 -25.28 0.04 -5.03
N ARG A 474 -25.65 1.30 -5.28
CA ARG A 474 -25.69 2.34 -4.24
C ARG A 474 -27.13 2.76 -4.01
N ILE A 475 -27.59 2.60 -2.76
CA ILE A 475 -28.93 3.01 -2.33
C ILE A 475 -28.76 4.26 -1.46
N ARG A 476 -29.11 5.44 -1.99
CA ARG A 476 -29.19 6.70 -1.23
C ARG A 476 -30.53 6.76 -0.51
N LEU A 477 -30.54 6.65 0.82
CA LEU A 477 -31.71 6.83 1.69
C LEU A 477 -32.00 8.32 1.92
#